data_AF-A0A7Y3C6G6-F1
#
_entry.id   AF-A0A7Y3C6G6-F1
#
_cell.length_a   1.000
_cell.length_b   1.000
_cell.length_c   1.000
_cell.angle_alpha   90.00
_cell.angle_beta   90.00
_cell.angle_gamma   90.00
#
_symmetry.space_group_name_H-M   'P 1'
#
loop_
_entity.id
_entity.type
_entity.pdbx_description
1 polymer ?
#
loop_
_entity_poly.entity_id
_entity_poly.type
_entity_poly.pdbx_seq_one_letter_code
_entity_poly.pdbx_strand_id
1 'polypeptide(L)'
;QDSNGWHADNEKELGDAPVIASLSLGAERMFHMKHRKDSKLKHKIKLENGSLLIMKGSTQTNWLHQVPKTKKVIGPRINMTFRVIK
;
A
#
# COMPACT_ATOMS: atom_id res chain seq x y z
N GLN A 1 -4.04 -2.49 -17.68
CA GLN A 1 -3.05 -2.63 -16.59
C GLN A 1 -3.61 -1.95 -15.38
N ASP A 2 -3.85 -2.74 -14.35
CA ASP A 2 -4.48 -2.25 -13.13
C ASP A 2 -3.43 -1.58 -12.25
N SER A 3 -3.88 -0.56 -11.54
CA SER A 3 -3.05 0.24 -10.65
C SER A 3 -3.91 0.82 -9.56
N ASN A 4 -3.29 1.15 -8.44
CA ASN A 4 -3.89 2.01 -7.43
C ASN A 4 -3.03 3.27 -7.31
N GLY A 5 -3.62 4.44 -7.48
CA GLY A 5 -2.92 5.72 -7.50
C GLY A 5 -2.38 6.11 -6.13
N TRP A 6 -1.74 7.28 -6.03
CA TRP A 6 -1.28 7.80 -4.73
C TRP A 6 -2.46 8.09 -3.81
N HIS A 7 -2.53 7.40 -2.67
CA HIS A 7 -3.53 7.61 -1.64
C HIS A 7 -2.97 7.27 -0.25
N ALA A 8 -3.76 7.51 0.79
CA ALA A 8 -3.56 6.94 2.11
C ALA A 8 -4.91 6.43 2.60
N ASP A 9 -4.88 5.43 3.47
CA ASP A 9 -6.09 4.87 4.08
C ASP A 9 -6.42 5.70 5.33
N ASN A 10 -7.10 6.83 5.13
CA ASN A 10 -7.41 7.82 6.16
C ASN A 10 -8.92 8.11 6.28
N GLU A 11 -9.74 7.12 5.93
CA GLU A 11 -11.19 7.16 6.12
C GLU A 11 -11.54 7.30 7.61
N LYS A 12 -12.54 8.14 7.93
CA LYS A 12 -12.89 8.49 9.32
C LYS A 12 -13.22 7.25 10.18
N GLU A 13 -13.85 6.25 9.58
CA GLU A 13 -14.24 4.98 10.18
C GLU A 13 -13.05 4.12 10.66
N LEU A 14 -11.82 4.47 10.29
CA LEU A 14 -10.60 3.75 10.69
C LEU A 14 -9.95 4.33 11.97
N GLY A 15 -10.36 5.53 12.40
CA GLY A 15 -9.70 6.28 13.47
C GLY A 15 -8.33 6.86 13.10
N ASP A 16 -7.61 7.42 14.08
CA ASP A 16 -6.43 8.27 13.81
C ASP A 16 -5.15 7.51 13.40
N ALA A 17 -4.98 6.27 13.84
CA ALA A 17 -3.78 5.47 13.61
C ALA A 17 -4.15 4.01 13.32
N PRO A 18 -4.82 3.74 12.19
CA PRO A 18 -5.30 2.39 11.89
C PRO A 18 -4.15 1.42 11.67
N VAL A 19 -4.36 0.18 12.11
CA VAL A 19 -3.51 -0.95 11.75
C VAL A 19 -4.12 -1.62 10.53
N ILE A 20 -3.36 -1.65 9.44
CA ILE A 20 -3.81 -2.17 8.15
C ILE A 20 -2.88 -3.30 7.75
N ALA A 21 -3.45 -4.46 7.46
CA ALA A 21 -2.73 -5.62 7.00
C ALA A 21 -3.06 -5.88 5.52
N SER A 22 -2.04 -5.96 4.68
CA SER A 22 -2.18 -6.13 3.23
C SER A 22 -1.50 -7.43 2.80
N LEU A 23 -2.31 -8.43 2.42
CA LEU A 23 -1.85 -9.73 1.94
C LEU A 23 -1.86 -9.74 0.41
N SER A 24 -0.71 -10.05 -0.18
CA SER A 24 -0.54 -10.14 -1.64
C SER A 24 -0.43 -11.58 -2.12
N LEU A 25 -1.26 -11.97 -3.10
CA LEU A 25 -1.24 -13.29 -3.73
C LEU A 25 -1.09 -13.16 -5.25
N GLY A 26 -0.35 -14.08 -5.86
CA GLY A 26 -0.08 -14.10 -7.30
C GLY A 26 1.11 -13.23 -7.69
N ALA A 27 1.00 -12.54 -8.83
CA ALA A 27 2.13 -11.84 -9.43
C ALA A 27 2.62 -10.65 -8.59
N GLU A 28 3.94 -10.52 -8.49
CA GLU A 28 4.58 -9.51 -7.67
C GLU A 28 4.32 -8.09 -8.19
N ARG A 29 4.27 -7.10 -7.28
CA ARG A 29 4.16 -5.68 -7.63
C ARG A 29 5.02 -4.82 -6.72
N MET A 30 5.50 -3.71 -7.25
CA MET A 30 6.13 -2.68 -6.43
C MET A 30 5.05 -1.88 -5.71
N PHE A 31 5.19 -1.74 -4.40
CA PHE A 31 4.45 -0.82 -3.57
C PHE A 31 5.33 0.39 -3.30
N HIS A 32 4.92 1.55 -3.77
CA HIS A 32 5.67 2.79 -3.59
C HIS A 32 5.09 3.58 -2.44
N MET A 33 5.95 4.16 -1.62
CA MET A 33 5.59 5.12 -0.59
C MET A 33 6.36 6.42 -0.79
N LYS A 34 5.70 7.55 -0.56
CA LYS A 34 6.32 8.87 -0.52
C LYS A 34 5.81 9.62 0.71
N HIS A 35 6.71 10.31 1.41
CA HIS A 35 6.32 11.15 2.53
C HIS A 35 5.57 12.39 2.02
N ARG A 36 4.54 12.84 2.75
CA ARG A 36 3.70 13.98 2.34
C ARG A 36 4.44 15.31 2.36
N LYS A 37 5.38 15.47 3.31
CA LYS A 37 6.10 16.74 3.54
C LYS A 37 7.54 16.74 3.04
N ASP A 38 8.16 15.56 2.93
CA ASP A 38 9.57 15.43 2.56
C ASP A 38 9.69 14.64 1.26
N SER A 39 10.01 15.35 0.17
CA SER A 39 10.11 14.77 -1.16
C SER A 39 11.30 13.82 -1.34
N LYS A 40 12.27 13.84 -0.42
CA LYS A 40 13.44 12.95 -0.42
C LYS A 40 13.12 11.59 0.19
N LEU A 41 12.13 11.52 1.07
CA LEU A 41 11.70 10.29 1.73
C LEU A 41 10.77 9.48 0.83
N LYS A 42 11.34 8.47 0.17
CA LYS A 42 10.64 7.52 -0.70
C LYS A 42 11.06 6.09 -0.38
N HIS A 43 10.09 5.19 -0.32
CA HIS A 43 10.34 3.76 -0.19
C HIS A 43 9.69 3.01 -1.35
N LYS A 44 10.33 1.91 -1.73
CA LYS A 44 9.81 0.95 -2.71
C LYS A 44 9.92 -0.43 -2.08
N ILE A 45 8.78 -1.08 -1.92
CA ILE A 45 8.69 -2.40 -1.30
C ILE A 45 8.19 -3.35 -2.38
N LYS A 46 8.91 -4.45 -2.61
CA LYS A 46 8.44 -5.50 -3.51
C LYS A 46 7.45 -6.37 -2.74
N LEU A 47 6.20 -6.42 -3.19
CA LEU A 47 5.18 -7.30 -2.63
C LEU A 47 5.19 -8.60 -3.42
N GLU A 48 5.76 -9.64 -2.81
CA GLU A 48 5.90 -10.98 -3.36
C GLU A 48 4.65 -11.83 -3.08
N ASN A 49 4.53 -12.98 -3.76
CA ASN A 49 3.44 -13.91 -3.49
C ASN A 49 3.49 -14.39 -2.05
N GLY A 50 2.38 -14.30 -1.33
CA GLY A 50 2.27 -14.67 0.09
C GLY A 50 2.82 -13.63 1.05
N SER A 51 3.27 -12.46 0.57
CA SER A 51 3.78 -11.41 1.46
C SER A 51 2.66 -10.70 2.22
N LEU A 52 2.94 -10.40 3.50
CA LEU A 52 2.09 -9.60 4.37
C LEU A 52 2.78 -8.27 4.69
N LEU A 53 2.17 -7.17 4.27
CA LEU A 53 2.61 -5.81 4.61
C LEU A 53 1.72 -5.25 5.72
N ILE A 54 2.33 -4.84 6.84
CA ILE A 54 1.64 -4.16 7.94
C ILE A 54 1.96 -2.67 7.90
N MET A 55 0.92 -1.84 7.82
CA MET A 55 1.01 -0.38 7.98
C MET A 55 0.38 -0.01 9.33
N LYS A 56 1.12 0.67 10.21
CA LYS A 56 0.67 1.00 11.57
C LYS A 56 1.26 2.31 12.07
N GLY A 57 0.68 2.87 13.12
CA GLY A 57 1.11 4.14 13.68
C GLY A 57 0.82 5.29 12.73
N SER A 58 1.79 6.17 12.49
CA SER A 58 1.58 7.40 11.71
C SER A 58 1.70 7.22 10.19
N THR A 59 1.69 5.98 9.68
CA THR A 59 1.87 5.70 8.24
C THR A 59 0.83 6.42 7.38
N GLN A 60 -0.46 6.28 7.69
CA GLN A 60 -1.53 6.86 6.84
C GLN A 60 -1.58 8.40 6.95
N THR A 61 -1.16 8.94 8.09
CA THR A 61 -1.03 10.38 8.31
C THR A 61 0.11 10.98 7.49
N ASN A 62 1.28 10.34 7.47
CA ASN A 62 2.52 10.93 6.96
C ASN A 62 2.90 10.49 5.54
N TRP A 63 2.37 9.36 5.07
CA TRP A 63 2.77 8.75 3.81
C TRP A 63 1.60 8.60 2.86
N LEU A 64 1.89 8.76 1.57
CA LEU A 64 1.03 8.31 0.49
C LEU A 64 1.65 7.06 -0.11
N HIS A 65 0.81 6.13 -0.55
CA HIS A 65 1.24 4.90 -1.18
C HIS A 65 0.50 4.63 -2.49
N GLN A 66 1.11 3.82 -3.36
CA GLN A 66 0.52 3.44 -4.65
C GLN A 66 1.05 2.07 -5.12
N VAL A 67 0.31 1.45 -6.04
CA VAL A 67 0.79 0.34 -6.87
C VAL A 67 0.82 0.84 -8.32
N PRO A 68 1.99 1.21 -8.86
CA PRO A 68 2.10 1.81 -10.19
C PRO A 68 1.81 0.79 -11.29
N LYS A 69 1.36 1.30 -12.45
CA LYS A 69 1.30 0.52 -13.70
C LYS A 69 2.71 0.03 -14.08
N THR A 70 2.79 -1.12 -14.73
CA THR A 70 4.06 -1.73 -15.12
C THR A 70 3.97 -2.26 -16.54
N LYS A 71 4.76 -1.70 -17.46
CA LYS A 71 4.77 -2.11 -18.87
C LYS A 71 5.14 -3.59 -19.11
N LYS A 72 5.73 -4.26 -18.11
CA LYS A 72 6.08 -5.68 -18.19
C LYS A 72 4.80 -6.54 -18.23
N VAL A 73 4.80 -7.55 -19.10
CA VAL A 73 3.75 -8.58 -19.10
C VAL A 73 3.96 -9.47 -17.89
N ILE A 74 3.03 -9.42 -16.95
CA ILE A 74 3.09 -10.15 -15.67
C ILE A 74 1.70 -10.67 -15.33
N GLY A 75 1.64 -11.74 -14.52
CA GLY A 75 0.40 -12.38 -14.15
C GLY A 75 -0.56 -11.52 -13.30
N PRO A 76 -1.76 -12.05 -13.02
CA PRO A 76 -2.74 -11.41 -12.14
C PRO A 76 -2.24 -11.37 -10.68
N ARG A 77 -2.74 -10.40 -9.91
CA ARG A 77 -2.47 -10.23 -8.49
C ARG A 77 -3.77 -9.98 -7.74
N ILE A 78 -3.96 -10.66 -6.62
CA ILE A 78 -5.02 -10.39 -5.66
C ILE A 78 -4.38 -9.72 -4.44
N ASN A 79 -5.04 -8.67 -3.94
CA ASN A 79 -4.63 -7.98 -2.72
C ASN A 79 -5.82 -7.94 -1.77
N MET A 80 -5.65 -8.51 -0.59
CA MET A 80 -6.63 -8.41 0.49
C MET A 80 -6.12 -7.44 1.54
N THR A 81 -6.83 -6.32 1.71
CA THR A 81 -6.53 -5.32 2.73
C THR A 81 -7.50 -5.49 3.89
N PHE A 82 -6.99 -5.90 5.03
CA PHE A 82 -7.73 -6.05 6.28
C PHE A 82 -7.60 -4.77 7.11
N ARG A 83 -8.74 -4.31 7.62
CA ARG A 83 -8.87 -3.10 8.43
C ARG A 83 -9.82 -3.38 9.60
N VAL A 84 -9.63 -2.66 10.70
CA VAL A 84 -10.58 -2.64 11.83
C VAL A 84 -11.43 -1.38 11.69
N ILE A 85 -12.74 -1.56 11.50
CA ILE A 85 -13.71 -0.47 11.45
C ILE A 85 -14.14 -0.11 12.87
N LYS A 86 -14.24 1.18 13.18
CA LYS A 86 -14.68 1.71 14.47
C LYS A 86 -16.06 2.35 14.39
#